data_AF-R6C5Q1-F1
#
_entry.id   AF-R6C5Q1-F1
#
_cell.length_a   1.000
_cell.length_b   1.000
_cell.length_c   1.000
_cell.angle_alpha   90.00
_cell.angle_beta   90.00
_cell.angle_gamma   90.00
#
_symmetry.space_group_name_H-M   'P 1'
#
loop_
_entity.id
_entity.type
_entity.pdbx_description
1 polymer ?
#
loop_
_entity_poly.entity_id
_entity_poly.type
_entity_poly.pdbx_seq_one_letter_code
_entity_poly.pdbx_strand_id
1 'polypeptide(L)'
;MKNSPLPIKEILKYSLILLLVIAIFSVLSRKWGGKKGTLLDYEQARQESLDAEETPSAENDSADSSASQKDDTDISSDDGTQTGENKIIPEETLSPTNAQTASSLHYNGSSSPERVSYKEGFYYEPLSNDLISYITGISYPALPSEAPEGTLNVGEQNDISYADLRYVHIIHYDFDGKLAEGELICHNSIAEDLVEIFYDLYASEYQIEKVTLIENYNGDDTASMADNNTSCFNYRVVDGTKSLSRHALGLAIDINPLYNPYIRYDKKGGQTVSPVEGEAYADRTVSFPYKIDPDDLCYRLFTEHGFTWGGNWNSSKDYQHFQKALP
;
A
#
# COMPACT_ATOMS: atom_id res chain seq x y z
N MET A 1 -40.49 3.55 41.39
CA MET A 1 -41.62 3.45 40.43
C MET A 1 -41.50 2.08 39.76
N LYS A 2 -42.50 1.20 39.91
CA LYS A 2 -42.51 -0.12 39.27
C LYS A 2 -42.94 0.06 37.81
N ASN A 3 -42.03 -0.19 36.87
CA ASN A 3 -42.40 -0.29 35.45
C ASN A 3 -43.20 -1.58 35.25
N SER A 4 -44.50 -1.44 35.02
CA SER A 4 -45.34 -2.54 34.61
C SER A 4 -44.89 -3.04 33.23
N PRO A 5 -44.76 -4.36 33.01
CA PRO A 5 -44.38 -4.89 31.71
C PRO A 5 -45.41 -4.48 30.66
N LEU A 6 -44.92 -4.15 29.46
CA LEU A 6 -45.76 -3.76 28.33
C LEU A 6 -46.77 -4.89 28.03
N PRO A 7 -48.04 -4.55 27.75
CA PRO A 7 -49.05 -5.55 27.45
C PRO A 7 -48.64 -6.35 26.21
N ILE A 8 -48.84 -7.67 26.24
CA ILE A 8 -48.44 -8.63 25.19
C ILE A 8 -48.86 -8.16 23.78
N LYS A 9 -49.99 -7.46 23.66
CA LYS A 9 -50.47 -6.88 22.40
C LYS A 9 -49.56 -5.81 21.81
N GLU A 10 -48.92 -4.98 22.64
CA GLU A 10 -47.97 -3.97 22.21
C GLU A 10 -46.65 -4.63 21.77
N ILE A 11 -46.18 -5.66 22.49
CA ILE A 11 -44.99 -6.42 22.10
C ILE A 11 -45.19 -7.06 20.71
N LEU A 12 -46.33 -7.71 20.48
CA LEU A 12 -46.69 -8.28 19.18
C LEU A 12 -46.75 -7.23 18.06
N LYS A 13 -47.25 -6.03 18.37
CA LYS A 13 -47.32 -4.92 17.42
C LYS A 13 -45.92 -4.42 17.02
N TYR A 14 -45.02 -4.22 17.97
CA TYR A 14 -43.64 -3.81 17.67
C TYR A 14 -42.84 -4.91 16.96
N SER A 15 -43.04 -6.18 17.33
CA SER A 15 -42.44 -7.31 16.61
C SER A 15 -42.92 -7.39 15.16
N LEU A 16 -44.20 -7.14 14.89
CA LEU A 16 -44.74 -7.11 13.53
C LEU A 16 -44.15 -5.95 12.71
N ILE A 17 -44.04 -4.76 13.32
CA ILE A 17 -43.42 -3.58 12.67
C ILE A 17 -41.95 -3.86 12.34
N LEU A 18 -41.20 -4.44 13.28
CA LEU A 18 -39.79 -4.78 13.08
C LEU A 18 -39.59 -5.77 11.94
N LEU A 19 -40.42 -6.82 11.87
CA LEU A 19 -40.38 -7.79 10.77
C LEU A 19 -40.69 -7.13 9.40
N LEU A 20 -41.62 -6.18 9.38
CA LEU A 20 -41.95 -5.42 8.18
C LEU A 20 -40.78 -4.52 7.72
N VAL A 21 -40.10 -3.89 8.67
CA VAL A 21 -38.90 -3.07 8.41
C VAL A 21 -37.76 -3.94 7.87
N ILE A 22 -37.49 -5.10 8.48
CA ILE A 22 -36.46 -6.05 8.01
C ILE A 22 -36.78 -6.52 6.59
N ALA A 23 -38.05 -6.84 6.29
CA ALA A 23 -38.46 -7.26 4.96
C ALA A 23 -38.26 -6.14 3.91
N ILE A 24 -38.57 -4.89 4.25
CA ILE A 24 -38.36 -3.73 3.38
C ILE A 24 -36.86 -3.53 3.11
N PHE A 25 -36.00 -3.55 4.14
CA PHE A 25 -34.55 -3.42 3.97
C PHE A 25 -33.94 -4.58 3.18
N SER A 26 -34.46 -5.80 3.35
CA SER A 26 -34.01 -6.98 2.58
C SER A 26 -34.35 -6.85 1.08
N VAL A 27 -35.50 -6.28 0.74
CA VAL A 27 -35.91 -6.03 -0.65
C VAL A 27 -35.15 -4.85 -1.26
N LEU A 28 -34.91 -3.79 -0.49
CA LEU A 28 -34.09 -2.65 -0.91
C LEU A 28 -32.61 -3.06 -1.12
N SER A 29 -32.06 -3.89 -0.23
CA SER A 29 -30.71 -4.46 -0.38
C SER A 29 -30.57 -5.31 -1.65
N ARG A 30 -31.61 -6.02 -2.07
CA ARG A 30 -31.63 -6.76 -3.35
C ARG A 30 -31.77 -5.86 -4.58
N LYS A 31 -32.32 -4.65 -4.43
CA LYS A 31 -32.48 -3.68 -5.52
C LYS A 31 -31.30 -2.72 -5.68
N TRP A 32 -30.52 -2.51 -4.61
CA TRP A 32 -29.34 -1.62 -4.61
C TRP A 32 -28.00 -2.34 -4.44
N GLY A 33 -28.01 -3.62 -4.08
CA GLY A 33 -26.82 -4.48 -4.17
C GLY A 33 -26.53 -4.80 -5.62
N GLY A 34 -25.70 -4.00 -6.27
CA GLY A 34 -25.03 -4.40 -7.52
C GLY A 34 -24.39 -5.77 -7.35
N LYS A 35 -24.34 -6.57 -8.43
CA LYS A 35 -23.77 -7.91 -8.44
C LYS A 35 -22.42 -7.93 -7.71
N LYS A 36 -22.39 -8.46 -6.48
CA LYS A 36 -21.15 -8.85 -5.84
C LYS A 36 -20.69 -10.11 -6.58
N GLY A 37 -19.64 -9.96 -7.39
CA GLY A 37 -18.99 -11.09 -8.03
C GLY A 37 -18.62 -12.12 -6.97
N THR A 38 -18.98 -13.36 -7.23
CA THR A 38 -18.52 -14.51 -6.45
C THR A 38 -17.08 -14.85 -6.82
N LEU A 39 -16.36 -15.59 -5.97
CA LEU A 39 -14.99 -16.06 -6.26
C LEU A 39 -14.88 -16.75 -7.64
N LEU A 40 -15.94 -17.44 -8.06
CA LEU A 40 -16.04 -18.05 -9.38
C LEU A 40 -16.07 -17.03 -10.52
N ASP A 41 -16.69 -15.86 -10.31
CA ASP A 41 -16.72 -14.78 -11.31
C ASP A 41 -15.31 -14.17 -11.50
N TYR A 42 -14.49 -14.14 -10.45
CA TYR A 42 -13.09 -13.69 -10.51
C TYR A 42 -12.16 -14.73 -11.16
N GLU A 43 -12.29 -16.01 -10.79
CA GLU A 43 -11.53 -17.10 -11.42
C GLU A 43 -11.83 -17.19 -12.92
N GLN A 44 -13.08 -16.99 -13.30
CA GLN A 44 -13.50 -17.04 -14.70
C GLN A 44 -12.99 -15.82 -15.49
N ALA A 45 -13.02 -14.61 -14.92
CA ALA A 45 -12.44 -13.42 -15.55
C ALA A 45 -10.90 -13.53 -15.70
N ARG A 46 -10.22 -14.14 -14.73
CA ARG A 46 -8.78 -14.43 -14.81
C ARG A 46 -8.48 -15.44 -15.92
N GLN A 47 -9.27 -16.50 -16.04
CA GLN A 47 -9.09 -17.51 -17.09
C GLN A 47 -9.37 -16.93 -18.49
N GLU A 48 -10.40 -16.10 -18.64
CA GLU A 48 -10.69 -15.40 -19.90
C GLU A 48 -9.56 -14.43 -20.31
N SER A 49 -8.88 -13.80 -19.36
CA SER A 49 -7.70 -12.96 -19.66
C SER A 49 -6.47 -13.78 -20.08
N LEU A 50 -6.27 -14.96 -19.49
CA LEU A 50 -5.15 -15.86 -19.83
C LEU A 50 -5.35 -16.49 -21.21
N ASP A 51 -6.58 -16.86 -21.55
CA ASP A 51 -6.92 -17.45 -22.85
C ASP A 51 -6.87 -16.41 -23.99
N ALA A 52 -7.01 -15.11 -23.68
CA ALA A 52 -6.90 -14.02 -24.65
C ALA A 52 -5.43 -13.66 -25.00
N GLU A 53 -4.46 -14.02 -24.15
CA GLU A 53 -3.03 -13.82 -24.42
C GLU A 53 -2.38 -14.94 -25.25
N GLU A 54 -3.02 -16.12 -25.35
CA GLU A 54 -2.44 -17.30 -26.03
C GLU A 54 -2.78 -17.44 -27.55
N THR A 55 -3.29 -16.42 -28.23
CA THR A 55 -3.42 -16.50 -29.71
C THR A 55 -2.14 -16.08 -30.44
N PRO A 56 -1.44 -16.97 -31.19
CA PRO A 56 -0.29 -16.60 -31.98
C PRO A 56 -0.72 -15.90 -33.26
N SER A 57 -0.17 -14.71 -33.51
CA SER A 57 -0.22 -14.04 -34.80
C SER A 57 0.58 -14.83 -35.84
N ALA A 58 -0.12 -15.42 -36.81
CA ALA A 58 0.51 -16.01 -37.99
C ALA A 58 0.80 -14.90 -39.02
N GLU A 59 2.08 -14.82 -39.39
CA GLU A 59 2.68 -14.02 -40.45
C GLU A 59 2.03 -14.25 -41.82
N ASN A 60 2.08 -13.23 -42.68
CA ASN A 60 2.30 -13.47 -44.10
C ASN A 60 3.07 -12.31 -44.74
N ASP A 61 4.27 -12.64 -45.21
CA ASP A 61 5.14 -11.85 -46.07
C ASP A 61 4.56 -11.69 -47.50
N SER A 62 4.80 -10.54 -48.14
CA SER A 62 5.44 -10.48 -49.48
C SER A 62 5.52 -9.05 -50.06
N ALA A 63 6.78 -8.64 -50.30
CA ALA A 63 7.36 -7.87 -51.43
C ALA A 63 6.50 -6.95 -52.31
N ASP A 64 6.94 -5.71 -52.58
CA ASP A 64 7.92 -5.37 -53.65
C ASP A 64 7.98 -3.84 -53.96
N SER A 65 9.17 -3.41 -54.38
CA SER A 65 9.49 -2.35 -55.37
C SER A 65 9.41 -0.83 -55.03
N SER A 66 10.63 -0.28 -54.85
CA SER A 66 11.26 0.80 -55.63
C SER A 66 10.63 2.20 -55.84
N ALA A 67 11.45 3.20 -55.47
CA ALA A 67 11.90 4.37 -56.27
C ALA A 67 11.15 5.72 -56.21
N SER A 68 11.91 6.70 -55.68
CA SER A 68 12.25 8.01 -56.29
C SER A 68 11.37 9.26 -56.11
N GLN A 69 12.07 10.29 -55.59
CA GLN A 69 12.06 11.74 -55.91
C GLN A 69 11.11 12.74 -55.21
N LYS A 70 11.77 13.75 -54.59
CA LYS A 70 11.59 15.23 -54.59
C LYS A 70 10.31 15.78 -55.27
N ASP A 71 9.60 16.78 -54.75
CA ASP A 71 10.01 18.16 -54.45
C ASP A 71 8.89 18.90 -53.67
N ASP A 72 9.31 19.86 -52.83
CA ASP A 72 8.81 21.23 -52.57
C ASP A 72 7.32 21.63 -52.32
N THR A 73 7.22 22.54 -51.34
CA THR A 73 6.30 23.72 -51.17
C THR A 73 4.88 23.60 -50.58
N ASP A 74 4.78 23.99 -49.30
CA ASP A 74 4.15 25.21 -48.74
C ASP A 74 2.65 25.56 -48.95
N ILE A 75 2.10 26.17 -47.87
CA ILE A 75 0.87 27.01 -47.73
C ILE A 75 -0.44 26.38 -47.21
N SER A 76 -0.69 26.65 -45.91
CA SER A 76 -1.85 27.33 -45.26
C SER A 76 -3.28 26.74 -45.26
N SER A 77 -3.81 26.63 -44.02
CA SER A 77 -5.16 26.97 -43.51
C SER A 77 -6.42 26.50 -44.25
N ASP A 78 -7.33 25.77 -43.59
CA ASP A 78 -8.49 26.33 -42.86
C ASP A 78 -9.40 25.22 -42.29
N ASP A 79 -10.19 25.64 -41.30
CA ASP A 79 -11.34 25.11 -40.54
C ASP A 79 -12.11 23.86 -41.01
N GLY A 80 -12.68 23.13 -40.03
CA GLY A 80 -13.58 21.99 -40.28
C GLY A 80 -13.96 21.15 -39.05
N THR A 81 -14.94 21.64 -38.28
CA THR A 81 -15.61 20.99 -37.15
C THR A 81 -16.35 19.70 -37.52
N GLN A 82 -16.31 18.65 -36.67
CA GLN A 82 -17.42 17.73 -36.30
C GLN A 82 -16.93 16.68 -35.27
N THR A 83 -17.23 16.85 -33.98
CA THR A 83 -18.29 16.16 -33.22
C THR A 83 -18.25 14.62 -33.27
N GLY A 84 -17.63 14.03 -32.24
CA GLY A 84 -17.83 12.64 -31.84
C GLY A 84 -17.85 12.59 -30.31
N GLU A 85 -19.00 12.26 -29.74
CA GLU A 85 -19.27 12.21 -28.31
C GLU A 85 -18.34 11.21 -27.62
N ASN A 86 -17.37 11.71 -26.84
CA ASN A 86 -16.62 10.89 -25.91
C ASN A 86 -17.21 11.08 -24.52
N LYS A 87 -17.67 9.97 -23.94
CA LYS A 87 -18.34 9.89 -22.65
C LYS A 87 -17.31 10.15 -21.54
N ILE A 88 -17.23 11.40 -21.10
CA ILE A 88 -16.41 11.87 -19.99
C ILE A 88 -16.86 11.14 -18.71
N ILE A 89 -15.98 10.32 -18.15
CA ILE A 89 -16.04 9.88 -16.75
C ILE A 89 -15.28 10.94 -15.94
N PRO A 90 -15.79 11.42 -14.78
CA PRO A 90 -15.20 12.56 -14.09
C PRO A 90 -13.81 12.24 -13.56
N GLU A 91 -12.84 13.03 -14.01
CA GLU A 91 -11.53 13.24 -13.44
C GLU A 91 -11.72 13.83 -12.03
N GLU A 92 -11.75 12.99 -10.98
CA GLU A 92 -11.50 13.48 -9.64
C GLU A 92 -10.02 13.84 -9.57
N THR A 93 -9.74 15.11 -9.90
CA THR A 93 -8.46 15.76 -9.65
C THR A 93 -8.03 15.50 -8.21
N LEU A 94 -6.94 14.73 -8.08
CA LEU A 94 -6.16 14.57 -6.85
C LEU A 94 -5.98 15.95 -6.21
N SER A 95 -6.67 16.19 -5.10
CA SER A 95 -6.53 17.42 -4.34
C SER A 95 -5.25 17.33 -3.51
N PRO A 96 -4.39 18.37 -3.49
CA PRO A 96 -3.09 18.32 -2.83
C PRO A 96 -3.31 18.48 -1.32
N THR A 97 -3.62 17.38 -0.66
CA THR A 97 -3.66 17.31 0.81
C THR A 97 -2.55 16.40 1.31
N ASN A 98 -1.31 16.74 0.95
CA ASN A 98 -0.15 16.61 1.81
C ASN A 98 1.05 17.29 1.12
N ALA A 99 1.41 18.49 1.58
CA ALA A 99 2.61 19.18 1.08
C ALA A 99 3.91 18.39 1.34
N GLN A 100 3.86 17.38 2.22
CA GLN A 100 4.99 16.55 2.62
C GLN A 100 5.18 15.31 1.73
N THR A 101 4.13 14.58 1.32
CA THR A 101 4.23 13.52 0.29
C THR A 101 4.62 14.11 -1.07
N ALA A 102 4.10 15.29 -1.40
CA ALA A 102 4.48 15.99 -2.62
C ALA A 102 5.99 16.32 -2.69
N SER A 103 6.67 16.44 -1.53
CA SER A 103 8.10 16.72 -1.47
C SER A 103 8.95 15.44 -1.60
N SER A 104 8.47 14.28 -1.15
CA SER A 104 9.18 13.00 -1.30
C SER A 104 9.09 12.42 -2.72
N LEU A 105 7.91 12.55 -3.37
CA LEU A 105 7.70 12.21 -4.79
C LEU A 105 8.71 12.93 -5.69
N HIS A 106 9.11 14.14 -5.27
CA HIS A 106 10.06 14.96 -6.00
C HIS A 106 11.47 14.36 -6.04
N TYR A 107 11.89 13.62 -5.00
CA TYR A 107 13.27 13.16 -4.88
C TYR A 107 13.59 11.97 -5.79
N ASN A 108 12.63 11.11 -6.14
CA ASN A 108 12.91 10.11 -7.18
C ASN A 108 12.89 10.69 -8.61
N GLY A 109 12.49 11.96 -8.76
CA GLY A 109 12.62 12.73 -9.99
C GLY A 109 11.62 12.35 -11.08
N SER A 110 12.04 12.52 -12.34
CA SER A 110 11.23 12.13 -13.51
C SER A 110 11.21 10.61 -13.69
N SER A 111 10.25 10.08 -14.45
CA SER A 111 10.15 8.63 -14.75
C SER A 111 11.49 8.01 -15.16
N SER A 112 11.92 6.96 -14.45
CA SER A 112 13.06 6.15 -14.84
C SER A 112 12.75 5.36 -16.12
N PRO A 113 13.70 5.18 -17.05
CA PRO A 113 13.53 4.26 -18.18
C PRO A 113 13.43 2.78 -17.73
N GLU A 114 13.86 2.47 -16.51
CA GLU A 114 13.81 1.13 -15.90
C GLU A 114 12.59 0.95 -14.99
N ARG A 115 11.61 1.87 -15.06
CA ARG A 115 10.36 1.76 -14.31
C ARG A 115 9.57 0.53 -14.76
N VAL A 116 9.10 -0.23 -13.78
CA VAL A 116 8.11 -1.28 -13.98
C VAL A 116 6.78 -0.79 -13.46
N SER A 117 5.80 -0.65 -14.34
CA SER A 117 4.44 -0.24 -13.99
C SER A 117 3.53 -1.46 -13.92
N TYR A 118 2.90 -1.67 -12.77
CA TYR A 118 1.90 -2.72 -12.56
C TYR A 118 0.50 -2.22 -12.97
N LYS A 119 0.10 -1.07 -12.42
CA LYS A 119 -1.15 -0.35 -12.73
C LYS A 119 -0.91 1.15 -12.70
N GLU A 120 -1.89 1.93 -13.17
CA GLU A 120 -1.83 3.40 -13.06
C GLU A 120 -1.69 3.80 -11.59
N GLY A 121 -0.62 4.54 -11.26
CA GLY A 121 -0.28 4.91 -9.87
C GLY A 121 0.46 3.82 -9.06
N PHE A 122 0.70 2.64 -9.61
CA PHE A 122 1.38 1.53 -8.93
C PHE A 122 2.60 1.08 -9.75
N TYR A 123 3.79 1.47 -9.30
CA TYR A 123 5.03 1.16 -10.00
C TYR A 123 6.21 1.07 -9.05
N TYR A 124 7.28 0.46 -9.52
CA TYR A 124 8.57 0.49 -8.85
C TYR A 124 9.71 0.72 -9.84
N GLU A 125 10.79 1.30 -9.36
CA GLU A 125 11.94 1.67 -10.19
C GLU A 125 13.24 1.76 -9.36
N PRO A 126 14.42 1.76 -10.00
CA PRO A 126 15.68 2.05 -9.30
C PRO A 126 15.65 3.40 -8.57
N LEU A 127 16.42 3.52 -7.50
CA LEU A 127 16.58 4.79 -6.78
C LEU A 127 17.29 5.81 -7.69
N SER A 128 16.76 7.03 -7.76
CA SER A 128 17.43 8.15 -8.41
C SER A 128 18.65 8.61 -7.58
N ASN A 129 19.56 9.37 -8.19
CA ASN A 129 20.68 9.98 -7.46
C ASN A 129 20.22 10.97 -6.38
N ASP A 130 19.11 11.67 -6.63
CA ASP A 130 18.55 12.64 -5.70
C ASP A 130 17.93 11.92 -4.50
N LEU A 131 17.22 10.81 -4.73
CA LEU A 131 16.69 9.96 -3.67
C LEU A 131 17.81 9.28 -2.88
N ILE A 132 18.85 8.77 -3.55
CA ILE A 132 20.05 8.24 -2.87
C ILE A 132 20.65 9.32 -1.94
N SER A 133 20.82 10.53 -2.45
CA SER A 133 21.36 11.65 -1.66
C SER A 133 20.45 12.01 -0.47
N TYR A 134 19.14 11.89 -0.64
CA TYR A 134 18.14 12.19 0.37
C TYR A 134 18.13 11.16 1.52
N ILE A 135 18.28 9.87 1.22
CA ILE A 135 18.25 8.80 2.25
C ILE A 135 19.59 8.58 2.95
N THR A 136 20.71 8.95 2.30
CA THR A 136 22.07 8.74 2.82
C THR A 136 22.31 9.57 4.06
N GLY A 137 22.75 8.92 5.14
CA GLY A 137 22.96 9.54 6.45
C GLY A 137 21.71 9.59 7.33
N ILE A 138 20.58 9.06 6.85
CA ILE A 138 19.29 8.99 7.58
C ILE A 138 18.84 7.53 7.67
N SER A 139 18.03 7.06 6.71
CA SER A 139 17.57 5.66 6.69
C SER A 139 18.59 4.73 6.08
N TYR A 140 19.55 5.24 5.30
CA TYR A 140 20.67 4.48 4.77
C TYR A 140 21.96 5.06 5.35
N PRO A 141 22.90 4.27 5.89
CA PRO A 141 24.03 4.81 6.64
C PRO A 141 25.03 5.49 5.70
N ALA A 142 25.50 6.69 6.06
CA ALA A 142 26.62 7.33 5.37
C ALA A 142 27.95 6.66 5.77
N LEU A 143 28.91 6.60 4.85
CA LEU A 143 30.23 6.09 5.18
C LEU A 143 30.94 7.04 6.16
N PRO A 144 31.68 6.53 7.17
CA PRO A 144 32.38 7.37 8.13
C PRO A 144 33.34 8.41 7.53
N SER A 145 33.92 8.10 6.37
CA SER A 145 34.83 9.01 5.65
C SER A 145 34.12 10.15 4.91
N GLU A 146 32.81 10.02 4.69
CA GLU A 146 32.01 10.91 3.84
C GLU A 146 30.94 11.66 4.65
N ALA A 147 30.66 11.21 5.88
CA ALA A 147 29.64 11.78 6.75
C ALA A 147 30.10 13.11 7.39
N PRO A 148 29.41 14.23 7.13
CA PRO A 148 29.60 15.46 7.89
C PRO A 148 29.31 15.28 9.39
N GLU A 149 29.89 16.15 10.22
CA GLU A 149 29.55 16.19 11.65
C GLU A 149 28.04 16.41 11.83
N GLY A 150 27.42 15.60 12.69
CA GLY A 150 25.97 15.64 12.94
C GLY A 150 25.12 14.76 12.01
N THR A 151 25.72 13.99 11.10
CA THR A 151 25.00 12.95 10.33
C THR A 151 24.34 11.95 11.27
N LEU A 152 23.06 11.64 11.04
CA LEU A 152 22.24 10.87 11.98
C LEU A 152 22.59 9.38 11.96
N ASN A 153 22.89 8.82 10.79
CA ASN A 153 23.20 7.42 10.60
C ASN A 153 24.53 7.25 9.85
N VAL A 154 25.56 6.79 10.57
CA VAL A 154 26.92 6.60 10.05
C VAL A 154 27.38 5.18 10.32
N GLY A 155 27.80 4.46 9.29
CA GLY A 155 28.18 3.05 9.41
C GLY A 155 28.66 2.44 8.10
N GLU A 156 29.19 1.22 8.19
CA GLU A 156 29.53 0.43 7.00
C GLU A 156 28.28 -0.27 6.43
N GLN A 157 28.23 -0.39 5.10
CA GLN A 157 27.10 -0.90 4.32
C GLN A 157 27.45 -2.26 3.70
N ASN A 158 27.72 -3.26 4.54
CA ASN A 158 28.20 -4.54 4.05
C ASN A 158 27.06 -5.52 3.70
N ASP A 159 25.83 -5.21 4.11
CA ASP A 159 24.69 -6.13 4.06
C ASP A 159 23.66 -5.77 2.97
N ILE A 160 23.69 -4.56 2.43
CA ILE A 160 22.79 -4.09 1.36
C ILE A 160 23.42 -2.94 0.57
N SER A 161 23.16 -2.88 -0.73
CA SER A 161 23.57 -1.78 -1.62
C SER A 161 22.38 -1.02 -2.18
N TYR A 162 22.60 0.18 -2.73
CA TYR A 162 21.54 0.92 -3.43
C TYR A 162 20.96 0.15 -4.63
N ALA A 163 21.74 -0.69 -5.29
CA ALA A 163 21.27 -1.51 -6.42
C ALA A 163 20.28 -2.60 -5.98
N ASP A 164 20.32 -2.99 -4.70
CA ASP A 164 19.39 -3.94 -4.10
C ASP A 164 18.04 -3.29 -3.77
N LEU A 165 17.98 -1.96 -3.74
CA LEU A 165 16.78 -1.22 -3.34
C LEU A 165 15.98 -0.71 -4.54
N ARG A 166 14.66 -0.60 -4.37
CA ARG A 166 13.72 -0.01 -5.31
C ARG A 166 12.85 1.01 -4.60
N TYR A 167 12.60 2.11 -5.29
CA TYR A 167 11.52 3.01 -4.97
C TYR A 167 10.22 2.39 -5.44
N VAL A 168 9.19 2.44 -4.60
CA VAL A 168 7.86 1.94 -4.89
C VAL A 168 6.87 3.07 -4.64
N HIS A 169 6.03 3.30 -5.64
CA HIS A 169 4.94 4.25 -5.60
C HIS A 169 3.61 3.50 -5.64
N ILE A 170 2.67 3.94 -4.80
CA ILE A 170 1.34 3.38 -4.68
C ILE A 170 0.31 4.49 -4.50
N ILE A 171 -0.96 4.16 -4.72
CA ILE A 171 -2.10 4.97 -4.27
C ILE A 171 -2.79 4.23 -3.13
N HIS A 172 -3.29 4.95 -2.13
CA HIS A 172 -4.09 4.36 -1.05
C HIS A 172 -5.27 5.26 -0.65
N TYR A 173 -6.20 4.72 0.14
CA TYR A 173 -7.21 5.50 0.84
C TYR A 173 -6.73 5.82 2.26
N ASP A 174 -6.74 7.10 2.63
CA ASP A 174 -6.50 7.52 4.01
C ASP A 174 -7.70 7.20 4.93
N PHE A 175 -7.61 7.55 6.21
CA PHE A 175 -8.70 7.32 7.17
C PHE A 175 -9.92 8.23 6.97
N ASP A 176 -9.79 9.32 6.21
CA ASP A 176 -10.92 10.12 5.73
C ASP A 176 -11.57 9.50 4.48
N GLY A 177 -11.00 8.42 3.93
CA GLY A 177 -11.45 7.78 2.69
C GLY A 177 -11.06 8.55 1.44
N LYS A 178 -10.05 9.42 1.51
CA LYS A 178 -9.54 10.18 0.36
C LYS A 178 -8.36 9.45 -0.27
N LEU A 179 -8.20 9.63 -1.57
CA LEU A 179 -7.01 9.17 -2.29
C LEU A 179 -5.78 9.94 -1.81
N ALA A 180 -4.72 9.20 -1.54
CA ALA A 180 -3.41 9.72 -1.20
C ALA A 180 -2.32 8.91 -1.90
N GLU A 181 -1.21 9.58 -2.20
CA GLU A 181 0.00 8.97 -2.74
C GLU A 181 0.83 8.38 -1.60
N GLY A 182 1.43 7.22 -1.86
CA GLY A 182 2.27 6.51 -0.91
C GLY A 182 3.63 6.16 -1.50
N GLU A 183 4.67 6.24 -0.66
CA GLU A 183 6.04 5.99 -1.06
C GLU A 183 6.74 5.00 -0.13
N LEU A 184 7.42 4.04 -0.73
CA LEU A 184 8.22 3.05 -0.02
C LEU A 184 9.57 2.89 -0.70
N ILE A 185 10.57 2.49 0.09
CA ILE A 185 11.81 1.91 -0.41
C ILE A 185 11.85 0.47 0.09
N CYS A 186 12.14 -0.49 -0.78
CA CYS A 186 12.19 -1.90 -0.45
C CYS A 186 13.30 -2.61 -1.22
N HIS A 187 13.55 -3.87 -0.88
CA HIS A 187 14.44 -4.74 -1.64
C HIS A 187 13.80 -5.08 -2.99
N ASN A 188 14.61 -5.16 -4.05
CA ASN A 188 14.15 -5.44 -5.41
C ASN A 188 13.35 -6.73 -5.52
N SER A 189 13.64 -7.73 -4.69
CA SER A 189 12.98 -9.04 -4.67
C SER A 189 11.56 -9.02 -4.12
N ILE A 190 11.12 -7.93 -3.50
CA ILE A 190 9.75 -7.79 -2.99
C ILE A 190 9.00 -6.60 -3.61
N ALA A 191 9.64 -5.85 -4.52
CA ALA A 191 9.05 -4.65 -5.10
C ALA A 191 7.78 -4.95 -5.90
N GLU A 192 7.80 -6.05 -6.68
CA GLU A 192 6.64 -6.55 -7.41
C GLU A 192 5.52 -6.99 -6.45
N ASP A 193 5.84 -7.77 -5.41
CA ASP A 193 4.86 -8.18 -4.40
C ASP A 193 4.16 -6.96 -3.77
N LEU A 194 4.92 -5.91 -3.42
CA LEU A 194 4.36 -4.73 -2.77
C LEU A 194 3.38 -3.99 -3.71
N VAL A 195 3.73 -3.75 -4.98
CA VAL A 195 2.79 -3.07 -5.88
C VAL A 195 1.52 -3.88 -6.13
N GLU A 196 1.61 -5.21 -6.18
CA GLU A 196 0.45 -6.09 -6.32
C GLU A 196 -0.44 -6.06 -5.06
N ILE A 197 0.15 -6.26 -3.87
CA ILE A 197 -0.58 -6.24 -2.59
C ILE A 197 -1.26 -4.88 -2.38
N PHE A 198 -0.54 -3.78 -2.55
CA PHE A 198 -1.10 -2.46 -2.31
C PHE A 198 -2.16 -2.08 -3.33
N TYR A 199 -2.07 -2.56 -4.57
CA TYR A 199 -3.14 -2.39 -5.55
C TYR A 199 -4.41 -3.12 -5.12
N ASP A 200 -4.32 -4.35 -4.63
CA ASP A 200 -5.49 -5.12 -4.18
C ASP A 200 -6.11 -4.54 -2.90
N LEU A 201 -5.28 -4.00 -1.99
CA LEU A 201 -5.74 -3.21 -0.85
C LEU A 201 -6.50 -1.96 -1.32
N TYR A 202 -5.91 -1.19 -2.24
CA TYR A 202 -6.52 -0.01 -2.83
C TYR A 202 -7.85 -0.32 -3.53
N ALA A 203 -7.88 -1.33 -4.39
CA ALA A 203 -9.07 -1.75 -5.13
C ALA A 203 -10.21 -2.25 -4.20
N SER A 204 -9.86 -2.64 -2.97
CA SER A 204 -10.79 -3.04 -1.92
C SER A 204 -11.17 -1.91 -0.97
N GLU A 205 -10.76 -0.67 -1.27
CA GLU A 205 -10.94 0.51 -0.41
C GLU A 205 -10.36 0.31 1.01
N TYR A 206 -9.33 -0.53 1.16
CA TYR A 206 -8.66 -0.77 2.43
C TYR A 206 -7.90 0.51 2.85
N GLN A 207 -8.14 0.95 4.09
CA GLN A 207 -7.62 2.24 4.55
C GLN A 207 -6.25 2.10 5.23
N ILE A 208 -5.31 2.93 4.78
CA ILE A 208 -3.96 3.08 5.34
C ILE A 208 -3.77 4.57 5.58
N GLU A 209 -3.51 4.96 6.84
CA GLU A 209 -3.55 6.38 7.20
C GLU A 209 -2.49 7.18 6.45
N LYS A 210 -1.28 6.62 6.36
CA LYS A 210 -0.12 7.31 5.82
C LYS A 210 0.92 6.30 5.32
N VAL A 211 1.49 6.57 4.15
CA VAL A 211 2.62 5.83 3.60
C VAL A 211 3.68 6.85 3.14
N THR A 212 4.64 7.15 4.00
CA THR A 212 5.72 8.10 3.70
C THR A 212 7.07 7.52 4.05
N LEU A 213 8.10 7.98 3.35
CA LEU A 213 9.46 7.56 3.65
C LEU A 213 9.88 8.01 5.07
N ILE A 214 10.71 7.19 5.72
CA ILE A 214 11.12 7.39 7.12
C ILE A 214 11.95 8.66 7.32
N GLU A 215 12.45 9.25 6.23
CA GLU A 215 13.16 10.53 6.17
C GLU A 215 12.32 11.69 6.71
N ASN A 216 10.98 11.63 6.57
CA ASN A 216 10.08 12.62 7.16
C ASN A 216 10.12 12.61 8.70
N TYR A 217 10.68 11.56 9.28
CA TYR A 217 10.90 11.38 10.71
C TYR A 217 12.39 11.36 11.06
N ASN A 218 13.27 11.78 10.14
CA ASN A 218 14.72 11.73 10.32
C ASN A 218 15.24 10.32 10.69
N GLY A 219 14.59 9.26 10.21
CA GLY A 219 14.94 7.88 10.54
C GLY A 219 14.41 7.39 11.89
N ASP A 220 13.69 8.21 12.65
CA ASP A 220 13.11 7.86 13.94
C ASP A 220 11.88 6.94 13.76
N ASP A 221 12.13 5.65 13.96
CA ASP A 221 11.16 4.57 13.90
C ASP A 221 9.99 4.77 14.89
N THR A 222 10.27 5.25 16.11
CA THR A 222 9.24 5.43 17.13
C THR A 222 8.33 6.59 16.79
N ALA A 223 8.89 7.71 16.32
CA ALA A 223 8.10 8.85 15.86
C ALA A 223 7.22 8.48 14.65
N SER A 224 7.75 7.69 13.73
CA SER A 224 7.01 7.21 12.56
C SER A 224 5.84 6.30 12.93
N MET A 225 6.08 5.33 13.82
CA MET A 225 5.04 4.44 14.32
C MET A 225 3.95 5.20 15.10
N ALA A 226 4.33 6.13 15.97
CA ALA A 226 3.39 6.94 16.76
C ALA A 226 2.50 7.84 15.87
N ASP A 227 3.00 8.22 14.70
CA ASP A 227 2.28 8.98 13.67
C ASP A 227 1.57 8.08 12.63
N ASN A 228 1.42 6.79 12.98
CA ASN A 228 0.76 5.74 12.21
C ASN A 228 1.25 5.58 10.77
N ASN A 229 2.53 5.87 10.53
CA ASN A 229 3.12 5.78 9.20
C ASN A 229 3.45 4.32 8.84
N THR A 230 2.89 3.85 7.73
CA THR A 230 3.29 2.60 7.10
C THR A 230 4.64 2.77 6.42
N SER A 231 5.62 1.93 6.75
CA SER A 231 7.01 2.09 6.30
C SER A 231 7.72 0.76 6.04
N CYS A 232 8.72 0.76 5.15
CA CYS A 232 9.43 -0.46 4.70
C CYS A 232 10.93 -0.43 5.00
N PHE A 233 11.70 0.51 4.44
CA PHE A 233 13.15 0.55 4.63
C PHE A 233 13.58 1.50 5.76
N ASN A 234 14.40 1.00 6.67
CA ASN A 234 15.12 1.80 7.67
C ASN A 234 16.35 0.99 8.16
N TYR A 235 17.56 1.43 7.82
CA TYR A 235 18.80 0.75 8.19
C TYR A 235 19.15 0.95 9.66
N ARG A 236 18.71 -0.02 10.47
CA ARG A 236 18.93 -0.07 11.90
C ARG A 236 19.08 -1.50 12.40
N VAL A 237 19.68 -1.64 13.58
CA VAL A 237 19.58 -2.88 14.36
C VAL A 237 18.21 -2.99 15.02
N VAL A 238 17.80 -4.22 15.35
CA VAL A 238 16.64 -4.44 16.21
C VAL A 238 16.95 -3.91 17.60
N ASP A 239 16.03 -3.15 18.20
CA ASP A 239 16.21 -2.50 19.48
C ASP A 239 16.68 -3.48 20.58
N GLY A 240 17.66 -3.06 21.36
CA GLY A 240 18.30 -3.88 22.39
C GLY A 240 19.16 -5.05 21.86
N THR A 241 19.42 -5.14 20.56
CA THR A 241 20.24 -6.21 19.96
C THR A 241 21.40 -5.66 19.12
N LYS A 242 22.18 -6.58 18.52
CA LYS A 242 23.22 -6.27 17.51
C LYS A 242 22.84 -6.77 16.11
N SER A 243 21.64 -7.33 15.95
CA SER A 243 21.19 -7.93 14.70
C SER A 243 20.46 -6.89 13.88
N LEU A 244 20.74 -6.85 12.57
CA LEU A 244 19.99 -5.99 11.65
C LEU A 244 18.50 -6.34 11.66
N SER A 245 17.67 -5.29 11.63
CA SER A 245 16.25 -5.42 11.37
C SER A 245 16.03 -5.92 9.93
N ARG A 246 14.88 -6.57 9.66
CA ARG A 246 14.49 -6.88 8.28
C ARG A 246 14.14 -5.63 7.48
N HIS A 247 13.72 -4.56 8.15
CA HIS A 247 13.59 -3.22 7.55
C HIS A 247 14.94 -2.69 7.03
N ALA A 248 16.05 -3.03 7.68
CA ALA A 248 17.38 -2.61 7.23
C ALA A 248 17.81 -3.27 5.92
N LEU A 249 17.15 -4.35 5.53
CA LEU A 249 17.37 -5.04 4.26
C LEU A 249 16.28 -4.74 3.24
N GLY A 250 15.32 -3.87 3.54
CA GLY A 250 14.16 -3.60 2.68
C GLY A 250 13.24 -4.81 2.51
N LEU A 251 13.26 -5.77 3.44
CA LEU A 251 12.54 -7.05 3.36
C LEU A 251 11.37 -7.16 4.34
N ALA A 252 11.02 -6.05 4.99
CA ALA A 252 9.90 -5.96 5.92
C ALA A 252 9.10 -4.69 5.70
N ILE A 253 7.85 -4.71 6.13
CA ILE A 253 6.95 -3.56 6.08
C ILE A 253 6.02 -3.59 7.29
N ASP A 254 5.80 -2.41 7.86
CA ASP A 254 4.89 -2.19 8.99
C ASP A 254 3.64 -1.49 8.50
N ILE A 255 2.44 -2.04 8.78
CA ILE A 255 1.16 -1.50 8.31
C ILE A 255 0.34 -0.93 9.48
N ASN A 256 -0.05 0.35 9.37
CA ASN A 256 -0.78 1.10 10.40
C ASN A 256 -0.27 0.82 11.84
N PRO A 257 1.01 1.15 12.15
CA PRO A 257 1.67 0.85 13.43
C PRO A 257 0.88 1.19 14.70
N LEU A 258 0.17 2.32 14.72
CA LEU A 258 -0.56 2.79 15.90
C LEU A 258 -1.65 1.79 16.29
N TYR A 259 -2.38 1.24 15.31
CA TYR A 259 -3.50 0.32 15.51
C TYR A 259 -3.05 -1.15 15.62
N ASN A 260 -1.83 -1.43 15.17
CA ASN A 260 -1.24 -2.77 15.12
C ASN A 260 0.11 -2.78 15.86
N PRO A 261 0.14 -2.43 17.16
CA PRO A 261 1.40 -2.18 17.85
C PRO A 261 2.25 -3.44 18.05
N TYR A 262 3.55 -3.24 18.24
CA TYR A 262 4.45 -4.22 18.81
C TYR A 262 4.20 -4.40 20.31
N ILE A 263 4.11 -5.65 20.76
CA ILE A 263 3.87 -6.02 22.15
C ILE A 263 4.93 -7.02 22.61
N ARG A 264 5.66 -6.65 23.66
CA ARG A 264 6.60 -7.53 24.35
C ARG A 264 6.07 -7.91 25.72
N TYR A 265 6.17 -9.20 26.04
CA TYR A 265 5.81 -9.72 27.36
C TYR A 265 7.07 -10.04 28.17
N ASP A 266 7.14 -9.58 29.40
CA ASP A 266 8.21 -9.95 30.31
C ASP A 266 7.90 -11.26 31.07
N LYS A 267 8.92 -11.84 31.71
CA LYS A 267 8.79 -13.10 32.46
C LYS A 267 7.90 -13.02 33.70
N LYS A 268 7.55 -11.82 34.14
CA LYS A 268 6.71 -11.54 35.32
C LYS A 268 5.26 -11.19 34.93
N GLY A 269 4.93 -11.23 33.63
CA GLY A 269 3.61 -10.91 33.11
C GLY A 269 3.38 -9.41 32.84
N GLY A 270 4.42 -8.58 32.93
CA GLY A 270 4.38 -7.20 32.47
C GLY A 270 4.38 -7.13 30.94
N GLN A 271 3.75 -6.08 30.41
CA GLN A 271 3.62 -5.84 28.98
C GLN A 271 4.26 -4.49 28.65
N THR A 272 4.97 -4.43 27.53
CA THR A 272 5.45 -3.19 26.91
C THR A 272 4.84 -3.10 25.52
N VAL A 273 4.26 -1.95 25.19
CA VAL A 273 3.65 -1.67 23.89
C VAL A 273 4.47 -0.59 23.19
N SER A 274 4.69 -0.75 21.89
CA SER A 274 5.35 0.24 21.03
C SER A 274 4.59 0.35 19.70
N PRO A 275 4.20 1.56 19.26
CA PRO A 275 4.34 2.84 19.96
C PRO A 275 3.47 2.87 21.23
N VAL A 276 3.82 3.72 22.20
CA VAL A 276 3.08 3.79 23.49
C VAL A 276 1.66 4.29 23.28
N GLU A 277 1.46 5.13 22.27
CA GLU A 277 0.17 5.64 21.82
C GLU A 277 -0.76 4.51 21.32
N GLY A 278 -0.19 3.36 20.94
CA GLY A 278 -0.91 2.15 20.54
C GLY A 278 -1.44 1.30 21.70
N GLU A 279 -1.21 1.67 22.96
CA GLU A 279 -1.65 0.89 24.14
C GLU A 279 -3.15 0.56 24.12
N ALA A 280 -3.98 1.47 23.62
CA ALA A 280 -5.42 1.26 23.50
C ALA A 280 -5.82 0.08 22.57
N TYR A 281 -4.93 -0.29 21.64
CA TYR A 281 -5.13 -1.35 20.65
C TYR A 281 -4.41 -2.65 21.02
N ALA A 282 -3.77 -2.70 22.18
CA ALA A 282 -2.99 -3.84 22.62
C ALA A 282 -3.87 -5.04 23.03
N ASP A 283 -5.08 -4.79 23.57
CA ASP A 283 -6.07 -5.84 23.83
C ASP A 283 -6.77 -6.24 22.53
N ARG A 284 -6.23 -7.29 21.91
CA ARG A 284 -6.72 -7.79 20.62
C ARG A 284 -7.99 -8.64 20.75
N THR A 285 -8.58 -8.78 21.94
CA THR A 285 -9.92 -9.37 22.09
C THR A 285 -11.03 -8.36 21.79
N VAL A 286 -10.70 -7.07 21.81
CA VAL A 286 -11.62 -5.99 21.48
C VAL A 286 -11.69 -5.77 19.97
N SER A 287 -12.85 -5.29 19.51
CA SER A 287 -13.09 -4.88 18.13
C SER A 287 -12.82 -3.38 17.97
N PHE A 288 -12.03 -3.01 16.98
CA PHE A 288 -11.71 -1.64 16.59
C PHE A 288 -11.31 -1.63 15.10
N PRO A 289 -11.41 -0.48 14.41
CA PRO A 289 -11.06 -0.39 12.99
C PRO A 289 -9.56 -0.61 12.74
N TYR A 290 -9.21 -0.93 11.49
CA TYR A 290 -7.83 -1.04 10.97
C TYR A 290 -6.96 -2.13 11.63
N LYS A 291 -7.60 -3.03 12.37
CA LYS A 291 -6.99 -4.17 13.02
C LYS A 291 -6.60 -5.22 11.99
N ILE A 292 -5.32 -5.59 12.02
CA ILE A 292 -4.83 -6.78 11.32
C ILE A 292 -4.99 -7.98 12.25
N ASP A 293 -5.70 -8.99 11.77
CA ASP A 293 -5.83 -10.31 12.36
C ASP A 293 -5.93 -11.38 11.26
N PRO A 294 -5.97 -12.68 11.58
CA PRO A 294 -5.95 -13.73 10.55
C PRO A 294 -7.12 -13.72 9.56
N ASP A 295 -8.22 -13.02 9.85
CA ASP A 295 -9.36 -12.89 8.95
C ASP A 295 -9.27 -11.61 8.08
N ASP A 296 -8.30 -10.73 8.36
CA ASP A 296 -8.12 -9.44 7.68
C ASP A 296 -7.55 -9.58 6.26
N LEU A 297 -7.93 -8.67 5.36
CA LEU A 297 -7.47 -8.66 3.97
C LEU A 297 -5.96 -8.45 3.88
N CYS A 298 -5.40 -7.53 4.67
CA CYS A 298 -3.96 -7.23 4.66
C CYS A 298 -3.15 -8.48 5.03
N TYR A 299 -3.56 -9.19 6.09
CA TYR A 299 -2.93 -10.45 6.48
C TYR A 299 -2.95 -11.49 5.34
N ARG A 300 -4.10 -11.69 4.70
CA ARG A 300 -4.23 -12.68 3.61
C ARG A 300 -3.35 -12.34 2.43
N LEU A 301 -3.39 -11.10 1.92
CA LEU A 301 -2.59 -10.70 0.76
C LEU A 301 -1.09 -10.88 1.04
N PHE A 302 -0.58 -10.35 2.15
CA PHE A 302 0.84 -10.53 2.48
C PHE A 302 1.25 -12.00 2.60
N THR A 303 0.41 -12.84 3.23
CA THR A 303 0.74 -14.26 3.39
C THR A 303 0.62 -15.07 2.10
N GLU A 304 -0.30 -14.72 1.20
CA GLU A 304 -0.42 -15.30 -0.14
C GLU A 304 0.82 -15.00 -1.00
N HIS A 305 1.44 -13.83 -0.81
CA HIS A 305 2.73 -13.46 -1.40
C HIS A 305 3.96 -14.03 -0.65
N GLY A 306 3.75 -14.90 0.35
CA GLY A 306 4.81 -15.59 1.06
C GLY A 306 5.50 -14.77 2.16
N PHE A 307 4.91 -13.64 2.59
CA PHE A 307 5.37 -12.95 3.79
C PHE A 307 4.96 -13.73 5.05
N THR A 308 5.80 -13.62 6.08
CA THR A 308 5.47 -14.03 7.44
C THR A 308 5.00 -12.82 8.24
N TRP A 309 4.02 -13.03 9.11
CA TRP A 309 3.44 -11.97 9.93
C TRP A 309 3.93 -12.02 11.39
N GLY A 310 4.35 -10.88 11.93
CA GLY A 310 4.87 -10.75 13.29
C GLY A 310 3.82 -10.98 14.38
N GLY A 311 2.53 -10.85 14.08
CA GLY A 311 1.44 -11.23 14.97
C GLY A 311 1.44 -12.73 15.33
N ASN A 312 2.10 -13.57 14.55
CA ASN A 312 2.25 -15.00 14.81
C ASN A 312 3.47 -15.37 15.66
N TRP A 313 4.33 -14.42 16.03
CA TRP A 313 5.50 -14.70 16.88
C TRP A 313 5.12 -15.07 18.32
N ASN A 314 5.98 -15.80 19.03
CA ASN A 314 5.64 -16.38 20.34
C ASN A 314 5.99 -15.49 21.54
N SER A 315 7.22 -14.96 21.57
CA SER A 315 7.77 -14.20 22.71
C SER A 315 7.48 -12.70 22.65
N SER A 316 7.11 -12.24 21.46
CA SER A 316 6.66 -10.89 21.15
C SER A 316 5.59 -11.00 20.08
N LYS A 317 4.74 -9.98 19.98
CA LYS A 317 3.70 -9.89 18.97
C LYS A 317 3.90 -8.59 18.23
N ASP A 318 4.25 -8.66 16.96
CA ASP A 318 4.47 -7.49 16.13
C ASP A 318 3.36 -7.39 15.08
N TYR A 319 2.22 -6.80 15.46
CA TYR A 319 1.01 -6.88 14.65
C TYR A 319 1.08 -6.06 13.35
N GLN A 320 1.93 -5.04 13.32
CA GLN A 320 2.23 -4.20 12.16
C GLN A 320 3.11 -4.94 11.15
N HIS A 321 3.98 -5.84 11.61
CA HIS A 321 5.16 -6.28 10.88
C HIS A 321 4.89 -7.48 9.96
N PHE A 322 5.23 -7.31 8.69
CA PHE A 322 5.34 -8.38 7.71
C PHE A 322 6.77 -8.45 7.20
N GLN A 323 7.32 -9.66 7.03
CA GLN A 323 8.65 -9.84 6.45
C GLN A 323 8.74 -11.05 5.54
N LYS A 324 9.60 -10.97 4.53
CA LYS A 324 9.91 -12.05 3.60
C LYS A 324 11.39 -12.40 3.67
N ALA A 325 11.72 -13.69 3.57
CA ALA A 325 13.11 -14.11 3.42
C ALA A 325 13.52 -13.93 1.95
N LEU A 326 14.81 -13.66 1.70
CA LEU A 326 15.32 -13.75 0.33
C LEU A 326 15.16 -15.19 -0.18
N PRO A 327 14.78 -15.38 -1.46
CA PRO A 327 14.65 -16.70 -2.08
C PRO A 327 15.89 -17.59 -1.98
#